data_AF-A0A377CEG7-F1
#
_entry.id   AF-A0A377CEG7-F1
#
_cell.length_a   1.000
_cell.length_b   1.000
_cell.length_c   1.000
_cell.angle_alpha   90.00
_cell.angle_beta   90.00
_cell.angle_gamma   90.00
#
_symmetry.space_group_name_H-M   'P 1'
#
loop_
_entity.id
_entity.type
_entity.pdbx_description
1 polymer ?
#
loop_
_entity_poly.entity_id
_entity_poly.type
_entity_poly.pdbx_seq_one_letter_code
_entity_poly.pdbx_strand_id
1 'polypeptide(L)' 'MTGQPCPEALHPSLEAIALHGIEKNFTVVEKMSPVQFEQSITLIQPAALALYQHWLSVKMSEASSQPVPVKGAEKTARS' A
#
# COMPACT_ATOMS: atom_id res chain seq x y z
N MET A 1 -10.78 0.96 12.91
CA MET A 1 -10.15 0.69 11.61
C MET A 1 -8.76 0.16 11.88
N THR A 2 -8.58 -1.16 11.98
CA THR A 2 -7.25 -1.75 12.00
C THR A 2 -6.76 -1.81 10.57
N GLY A 3 -6.06 -0.76 10.12
CA GLY A 3 -5.28 -0.85 8.89
C GLY A 3 -4.20 -1.89 9.11
N GLN A 4 -4.15 -2.91 8.25
CA GLN A 4 -3.04 -3.87 8.23
C GLN A 4 -1.72 -3.09 8.13
N PRO A 5 -0.71 -3.37 8.97
CA PRO A 5 0.58 -2.67 8.88
C PRO A 5 1.22 -2.90 7.51
N CYS A 6 1.80 -1.84 6.93
CA CYS A 6 2.62 -1.96 5.73
C CYS A 6 3.79 -2.92 6.00
N PRO A 7 4.04 -3.91 5.14
CA PRO A 7 5.19 -4.80 5.27
C PRO A 7 6.50 -4.01 5.25
N GLU A 8 7.48 -4.41 6.08
CA GLU A 8 8.84 -3.85 6.06
C GLU A 8 9.49 -3.91 4.67
N ALA A 9 9.13 -4.92 3.87
CA ALA A 9 9.58 -5.07 2.48
C ALA A 9 9.20 -3.89 1.56
N LEU A 10 8.20 -3.07 1.93
CA LEU A 10 7.77 -1.90 1.16
C LEU A 10 8.40 -0.59 1.65
N HIS A 11 9.18 -0.60 2.74
CA HIS A 11 9.87 0.59 3.22
C HIS A 11 10.74 1.27 2.15
N PRO A 12 11.51 0.55 1.31
CA PRO A 12 12.27 1.19 0.23
C PRO A 12 11.38 1.93 -0.78
N SER A 13 10.18 1.40 -1.06
CA SER A 13 9.21 2.05 -1.94
C SER A 13 8.62 3.31 -1.31
N LEU A 14 8.31 3.26 -0.01
CA LEU A 14 7.84 4.44 0.73
C LEU A 14 8.92 5.52 0.79
N GLU A 15 10.17 5.15 1.07
CA GLU A 15 11.30 6.09 1.13
C GLU A 15 11.57 6.75 -0.23
N ALA A 16 11.52 5.99 -1.32
CA ALA A 16 11.71 6.53 -2.67
C ALA A 16 10.66 7.61 -3.01
N ILE A 17 9.41 7.43 -2.59
CA ILE A 17 8.36 8.44 -2.78
C ILE A 17 8.52 9.59 -1.79
N ALA A 18 8.78 9.28 -0.51
CA ALA A 18 8.95 10.26 0.55
C ALA A 18 10.10 11.25 0.28
N LEU A 19 11.18 10.78 -0.36
CA LEU A 19 12.31 11.59 -0.80
C LEU A 19 11.88 12.82 -1.62
N HIS A 20 10.83 12.68 -2.44
CA HIS A 20 10.32 13.74 -3.30
C HIS A 20 8.99 14.34 -2.82
N GLY A 21 8.24 13.63 -1.96
CA GLY A 21 6.90 14.01 -1.52
C GLY A 21 6.83 14.72 -0.17
N ILE A 22 7.92 14.78 0.60
CA ILE A 22 7.95 15.37 1.94
C ILE A 22 8.88 16.59 1.96
N GLU A 23 8.35 17.74 2.43
CA GLU A 23 9.08 19.02 2.47
C GLU A 23 10.41 18.94 3.21
N LYS A 24 10.48 18.13 4.29
CA LYS A 24 11.71 17.88 5.06
C LYS A 24 12.88 17.40 4.17
N ASN A 25 12.57 16.76 3.03
CA ASN A 25 13.56 16.17 2.15
C ASN A 25 13.96 17.11 0.99
N PHE A 26 13.34 18.29 0.85
CA PHE A 26 13.64 19.22 -0.25
C PHE A 26 15.10 19.64 -0.27
N THR A 27 15.68 19.97 0.89
CA THR A 27 17.11 20.31 0.98
C THR A 27 18.03 19.15 0.60
N VAL A 28 17.58 17.89 0.73
CA VAL A 28 18.35 16.71 0.27
C VAL A 28 18.33 16.67 -1.25
N VAL A 29 17.14 16.84 -1.84
CA VAL A 29 16.93 16.84 -3.30
C VAL A 29 17.67 18.00 -3.97
N GLU A 30 17.64 19.20 -3.40
CA GLU A 30 18.36 20.39 -3.91
C GLU A 30 19.88 20.21 -3.96
N LYS A 31 20.44 19.35 -3.10
CA LYS A 31 21.88 19.06 -3.04
C LYS A 31 22.30 17.92 -3.96
N MET A 32 21.36 17.25 -4.63
CA MET A 32 21.69 16.16 -5.54
C MET A 32 22.38 16.70 -6.79
N SER A 33 23.36 15.94 -7.27
CA SER A 33 23.83 16.09 -8.66
C SER A 33 22.67 15.80 -9.62
N PRO A 34 22.63 16.43 -10.81
CA PRO A 34 21.61 16.13 -11.83
C PRO A 34 21.43 14.62 -12.07
N VAL A 35 22.54 13.87 -12.16
CA VAL A 35 22.50 12.41 -12.36
C VAL A 35 21.84 11.68 -11.19
N GLN A 36 22.12 12.11 -9.95
CA GLN A 36 21.52 11.50 -8.75
C GLN A 36 20.02 11.81 -8.67
N PHE A 37 19.62 13.03 -9.06
CA PHE A 37 18.22 13.43 -9.13
C PHE A 37 17.46 12.64 -10.20
N GLU A 38 18.02 12.49 -11.40
CA GLU A 38 17.39 11.69 -12.46
C GLU A 38 17.22 10.23 -12.01
N GLN A 39 18.26 9.65 -11.39
CA GLN A 39 18.20 8.31 -10.83
C GLN A 39 17.12 8.17 -9.75
N SER A 40 17.01 9.12 -8.82
CA SER A 40 16.00 9.05 -7.76
C SER A 40 14.57 9.15 -8.30
N ILE A 41 14.34 9.99 -9.31
CA ILE A 41 13.03 10.07 -10.00
C ILE A 41 12.64 8.74 -10.66
N THR A 42 13.60 8.01 -11.27
CA THR A 42 13.28 6.72 -11.91
C THR A 42 12.76 5.66 -10.91
N LEU A 43 13.01 5.83 -9.62
CA LEU A 43 12.55 4.92 -8.56
C LEU A 43 11.09 5.17 -8.13
N ILE A 44 10.51 6.33 -8.43
CA ILE A 44 9.16 6.70 -7.98
C ILE A 44 8.10 5.78 -8.62
N GLN A 45 8.17 5.56 -9.93
CA GLN A 45 7.20 4.74 -10.66
C GLN A 45 7.15 3.28 -10.19
N PRO A 46 8.27 2.54 -10.07
CA PRO A 46 8.23 1.18 -9.55
C PRO A 46 7.81 1.12 -8.07
N ALA A 47 8.17 2.12 -7.27
CA ALA A 47 7.73 2.21 -5.87
C ALA A 47 6.21 2.38 -5.74
N ALA A 48 5.62 3.29 -6.51
CA ALA A 48 4.17 3.50 -6.51
C ALA A 48 3.42 2.25 -6.97
N LEU A 49 3.93 1.55 -7.99
CA LEU A 49 3.35 0.30 -8.48
C LEU A 49 3.39 -0.80 -7.41
N ALA A 50 4.52 -0.97 -6.72
CA ALA A 50 4.65 -1.97 -5.66
C ALA A 50 3.65 -1.74 -4.50
N LEU A 51 3.47 -0.48 -4.09
CA LEU A 51 2.49 -0.11 -3.07
C LEU A 51 1.05 -0.37 -3.53
N TYR A 52 0.74 -0.03 -4.78
CA TYR A 52 -0.57 -0.28 -5.36
C TYR A 52 -0.90 -1.77 -5.44
N GLN A 53 0.07 -2.59 -5.89
CA GLN A 53 -0.07 -4.04 -5.94
C GLN A 53 -0.31 -4.64 -4.55
N HIS A 54 0.42 -4.17 -3.54
CA HIS A 54 0.19 -4.60 -2.17
C HIS A 54 -1.22 -4.26 -1.69
N TRP A 55 -1.67 -3.02 -1.93
CA TRP A 55 -3.01 -2.60 -1.56
C TRP A 55 -4.09 -3.47 -2.21
N LEU A 56 -3.98 -3.77 -3.51
CA LEU A 56 -4.89 -4.69 -4.19
C LEU A 56 -4.89 -6.09 -3.56
N SER A 57 -3.73 -6.62 -3.20
CA SER A 57 -3.60 -7.94 -2.55
C SER A 57 -4.31 -7.99 -1.19
N VAL A 58 -4.17 -6.92 -0.38
CA VAL A 58 -4.87 -6.82 0.91
C VAL A 58 -6.38 -6.80 0.68
N LYS A 59 -6.86 -5.94 -0.23
CA LYS A 59 -8.29 -5.81 -0.55
C LYS A 59 -8.91 -7.12 -1.04
N MET A 60 -8.21 -7.86 -1.87
CA MET A 60 -8.71 -9.13 -2.40
C MET A 60 -8.76 -10.22 -1.31
N SER A 61 -7.80 -10.21 -0.38
CA SER A 61 -7.78 -11.10 0.78
C SER A 61 -8.93 -10.80 1.76
N GLU A 62 -9.23 -9.53 1.99
CA GLU A 62 -10.37 -9.09 2.81
C GLU A 62 -11.72 -9.48 2.17
N ALA A 63 -11.86 -9.30 0.85
CA ALA A 63 -13.07 -9.67 0.13
C ALA A 63 -13.34 -11.19 0.16
N SER A 64 -12.28 -12.01 0.12
CA SER A 64 -12.39 -13.48 0.26
C SER A 64 -12.74 -13.93 1.68
N SER A 65 -12.59 -13.07 2.69
CA SER A 65 -12.81 -13.41 4.10
C SER A 65 -14.19 -12.98 4.63
N GLN A 66 -15.03 -12.34 3.81
CA GLN A 66 -16.42 -12.07 4.21
C GLN A 66 -17.27 -13.34 4.11
N PRO A 67 -17.94 -13.77 5.21
CA PRO A 67 -18.90 -14.86 5.12
C PRO A 67 -20.08 -14.41 4.26
N VAL A 68 -20.35 -15.16 3.19
CA VAL A 68 -21.62 -15.06 2.45
C VAL A 68 -22.77 -15.21 3.44
N PRO A 69 -23.78 -14.32 3.43
CA PRO A 69 -24.95 -14.49 4.29
C PRO A 69 -25.68 -15.75 3.82
N VAL A 70 -25.53 -16.84 4.56
CA VAL A 70 -26.37 -18.03 4.45
C VAL A 70 -27.77 -17.60 4.85
N LYS A 71 -28.60 -17.30 3.85
CA LYS A 71 -30.04 -17.11 4.02
C LYS A 71 -30.65 -18.48 4.23
N GLY A 72 -30.81 -18.90 5.48
CA GLY A 72 -31.39 -20.20 5.81
C GLY A 72 -31.46 -20.44 7.31
N ALA A 73 -32.37 -19.76 8.00
CA ALA A 73 -32.79 -20.13 9.35
C ALA A 73 -34.29 -20.38 9.36
N GLU A 74 -34.73 -21.40 8.64
CA GLU A 74 -36.03 -22.05 8.87
C GLU A 74 -35.90 -22.95 10.11
N LYS A 75 -36.04 -22.37 11.30
CA LYS A 75 -36.26 -23.18 12.51
C LYS A 75 -37.75 -23.31 12.77
N THR A 76 -38.37 -24.28 12.11
CA THR A 76 -39.63 -24.87 12.54
C THR A 76 -39.47 -25.42 13.96
N ALA A 77 -40.22 -24.84 14.89
CA ALA A 77 -40.64 -25.45 16.15
C ALA A 77 -42.08 -24.96 16.36
N ARG A 78 -43.07 -25.82 16.60
CA ARG A 78 -43.15 -26.68 17.79
C ARG A 78 -44.22 -27.76 17.55
N SER A 79 -43.89 -29.00 17.90
CA SER A 79 -44.84 -30.09 18.18
C SER A 79 -45.67 -29.80 19.42
#